data_AF-A0A3B8XI23-F1
#
_entry.id   AF-A0A3B8XI23-F1
#
_cell.length_a   1.000
_cell.length_b   1.000
_cell.length_c   1.000
_cell.angle_alpha   90.00
_cell.angle_beta   90.00
_cell.angle_gamma   90.00
#
_symmetry.space_group_name_H-M   'P 1'
#
loop_
_entity.id
_entity.type
_entity.pdbx_description
1 polymer ?
#
loop_
_entity_poly.entity_id
_entity_poly.type
_entity_poly.pdbx_seq_one_letter_code
_entity_poly.pdbx_strand_id
1 'polypeptide(L)'
;IRETNAEYCFFVMFLPQLIAGPIVHHKEIFSQTKRAKGFSFDRMNIAIGLTIFFIGLFKKVVLADNVALVATPVFARAAAGGEIGFFDAWEGMLAYTFQLYFDFSGYSDMAIGAARIFGIKLPLNFHS
;
A
#
# COMPACT_ATOMS: atom_id res chain seq x y z
N ILE A 1 8.24 -31.91 8.10
CA ILE A 1 7.96 -30.46 7.99
C ILE A 1 9.31 -29.77 7.96
N ARG A 2 9.86 -29.53 6.76
CA ARG A 2 11.06 -28.71 6.57
C ARG A 2 10.66 -27.66 5.56
N GLU A 3 10.27 -26.49 6.05
CA GLU A 3 10.15 -25.31 5.20
C GLU A 3 11.55 -24.96 4.74
N THR A 4 11.73 -24.78 3.44
CA THR A 4 13.03 -24.46 2.86
C THR A 4 13.33 -23.01 3.20
N ASN A 5 14.50 -22.68 3.75
CA ASN A 5 14.87 -21.30 4.17
C ASN A 5 14.59 -20.24 3.08
N ALA A 6 14.58 -20.63 1.81
CA ALA A 6 14.23 -19.79 0.66
C ALA A 6 12.75 -19.35 0.64
N GLU A 7 11.80 -20.22 1.02
CA GLU A 7 10.36 -19.90 1.06
C GLU A 7 10.06 -18.92 2.20
N TYR A 8 10.75 -19.08 3.33
CA TYR A 8 10.68 -18.15 4.46
C TYR A 8 11.32 -16.80 4.12
N CYS A 9 12.50 -16.79 3.50
CA CYS A 9 13.11 -15.56 3.01
C CYS A 9 12.25 -14.87 1.95
N PHE A 10 11.57 -15.60 1.07
CA PHE A 10 10.66 -15.01 0.07
C PHE A 10 9.40 -14.44 0.73
N PHE A 11 8.87 -15.08 1.78
CA PHE A 11 7.76 -14.56 2.57
C PHE A 11 8.15 -13.29 3.35
N VAL A 12 9.33 -13.28 3.98
CA VAL A 12 9.86 -12.12 4.72
C VAL A 12 10.28 -10.98 3.77
N MET A 13 10.80 -11.31 2.59
CA MET A 13 11.08 -10.35 1.51
C MET A 13 9.86 -10.01 0.65
N PHE A 14 8.70 -10.64 0.91
CA PHE A 14 7.39 -10.14 0.47
C PHE A 14 7.07 -8.92 1.34
N LEU A 15 7.84 -7.89 1.07
CA LEU A 15 7.90 -6.59 1.73
C LEU A 15 6.60 -5.77 1.70
N PRO A 16 5.56 -6.06 0.89
CA PRO A 16 4.34 -5.28 0.99
C PRO A 16 3.66 -5.39 2.36
N GLN A 17 3.91 -6.48 3.10
CA GLN A 17 3.27 -6.73 4.40
C GLN A 17 3.99 -6.07 5.59
N LEU A 18 5.26 -5.65 5.44
CA LEU A 18 6.09 -5.27 6.59
C LEU A 18 5.93 -3.81 7.05
N ILE A 19 5.34 -2.94 6.22
CA ILE A 19 5.24 -1.50 6.53
C ILE A 19 3.77 -1.00 6.51
N ALA A 20 2.91 -1.54 5.63
CA ALA A 20 1.52 -1.06 5.49
C ALA A 20 0.55 -2.05 4.79
N GLY A 21 0.94 -3.32 4.60
CA GLY A 21 0.07 -4.29 3.93
C GLY A 21 -1.07 -4.76 4.84
N PRO A 22 -2.21 -5.19 4.27
CA PRO A 22 -3.34 -5.71 5.04
C PRO A 22 -2.90 -6.77 6.06
N ILE A 23 -3.53 -6.78 7.23
CA ILE A 23 -3.25 -7.74 8.31
C ILE A 23 -3.74 -9.12 7.86
N VAL A 24 -2.90 -9.84 7.10
CA VAL A 24 -3.24 -11.16 6.59
C VAL A 24 -2.76 -12.21 7.59
N HIS A 25 -3.69 -13.00 8.11
CA HIS A 25 -3.37 -14.16 8.95
C HIS A 25 -2.63 -15.22 8.14
N HIS A 26 -1.50 -15.72 8.63
CA HIS A 26 -0.65 -16.73 7.99
C HIS A 26 -1.40 -17.95 7.40
N LYS A 27 -2.57 -18.31 7.93
CA LYS A 27 -3.38 -19.45 7.46
C LYS A 27 -3.99 -19.23 6.06
N GLU A 28 -4.28 -18.01 5.64
CA GLU A 28 -4.94 -17.75 4.34
C GLU A 28 -3.94 -17.81 3.19
N ILE A 29 -2.74 -17.26 3.38
CA ILE A 29 -1.65 -17.27 2.39
C ILE A 29 -1.23 -18.72 2.10
N PHE A 30 -1.01 -19.52 3.15
CA PHE A 30 -0.56 -20.91 3.00
C PHE A 30 -1.60 -21.86 2.38
N SER A 31 -2.89 -21.53 2.50
CA SER A 31 -3.96 -22.30 1.87
C SER A 31 -3.96 -22.14 0.34
N GLN A 32 -3.54 -20.96 -0.16
CA GLN A 32 -3.46 -20.69 -1.60
C GLN A 32 -2.22 -21.35 -2.22
N THR A 33 -1.07 -21.33 -1.53
CA THR A 33 0.17 -21.96 -1.99
C THR A 33 0.08 -23.48 -2.08
N LYS A 34 -0.74 -24.12 -1.22
CA LYS A 34 -0.96 -25.58 -1.23
C LYS A 34 -2.03 -26.05 -2.23
N ARG A 35 -2.93 -25.16 -2.68
CA ARG A 35 -4.07 -25.52 -3.55
C ARG A 35 -3.84 -25.15 -5.02
N ALA A 36 -2.96 -24.19 -5.30
CA ALA A 36 -2.58 -23.81 -6.65
C ALA A 36 -1.42 -24.66 -7.18
N LYS A 37 -1.50 -25.05 -8.45
CA LYS A 37 -0.42 -25.72 -9.21
C LYS A 37 0.80 -24.79 -9.34
N GLY A 38 1.59 -24.63 -8.29
CA GLY A 38 2.77 -23.76 -8.27
C GLY A 38 2.48 -22.29 -8.58
N PHE A 39 3.52 -21.47 -8.60
CA PHE A 39 3.48 -20.09 -9.08
C PHE A 39 3.07 -20.08 -10.56
N SER A 40 1.77 -20.01 -10.86
CA SER A 40 1.29 -19.91 -12.22
C SER A 40 1.42 -18.46 -12.70
N PHE A 41 2.46 -18.18 -13.47
CA PHE A 41 2.60 -16.95 -14.26
C PHE A 41 1.54 -16.92 -15.37
N ASP A 42 0.30 -16.66 -14.98
CA ASP A 42 -0.80 -16.43 -15.90
C ASP A 42 -0.75 -14.98 -16.39
N ARG A 43 -0.79 -14.80 -17.71
CA ARG A 43 -0.81 -13.48 -18.36
C ARG A 43 -1.95 -12.61 -17.83
N MET A 44 -3.09 -13.22 -17.49
CA MET A 44 -4.23 -12.51 -16.91
C MET A 44 -3.92 -11.97 -15.51
N ASN A 45 -3.28 -12.77 -14.66
CA ASN A 45 -2.89 -12.34 -13.30
C ASN A 45 -1.84 -11.22 -13.35
N ILE A 46 -0.91 -11.26 -14.31
CA ILE A 46 0.07 -10.19 -14.53
C ILE A 46 -0.63 -8.89 -14.95
N ALA A 47 -1.53 -8.94 -15.95
CA ALA A 47 -2.23 -7.76 -16.43
C ALA A 47 -3.11 -7.10 -15.34
N ILE A 48 -3.83 -7.91 -14.56
CA ILE A 48 -4.64 -7.43 -13.43
C ILE A 48 -3.74 -6.85 -12.35
N GLY A 49 -2.67 -7.57 -11.99
CA GLY A 49 -1.74 -7.13 -10.95
C GLY A 49 -1.02 -5.82 -11.30
N LEU A 50 -0.57 -5.66 -12.53
CA LEU A 50 0.01 -4.41 -13.02
C LEU A 50 -1.01 -3.27 -13.00
N THR A 51 -2.24 -3.51 -13.44
CA THR A 51 -3.30 -2.49 -13.39
C THR A 51 -3.52 -1.98 -11.97
N ILE A 52 -3.70 -2.90 -11.00
CA ILE A 52 -3.90 -2.53 -9.59
C ILE A 52 -2.66 -1.81 -9.04
N PHE A 53 -1.46 -2.27 -9.39
CA PHE A 53 -0.21 -1.64 -8.99
C PHE A 53 -0.12 -0.18 -9.49
N PHE A 54 -0.42 0.06 -10.76
CA PHE A 54 -0.40 1.41 -11.33
C PHE A 54 -1.49 2.32 -10.76
N ILE A 55 -2.67 1.78 -10.40
CA ILE A 55 -3.70 2.54 -9.68
C ILE A 55 -3.16 2.98 -8.31
N GLY A 56 -2.51 2.08 -7.57
CA GLY A 56 -1.89 2.42 -6.29
C GLY A 56 -0.79 3.47 -6.44
N LEU A 57 0.05 3.32 -7.48
CA LEU A 57 1.11 4.30 -7.81
C LEU A 57 0.52 5.67 -8.14
N PHE A 58 -0.57 5.72 -8.91
CA PHE A 58 -1.27 6.97 -9.21
C PHE A 58 -1.82 7.63 -7.94
N LYS A 59 -2.46 6.88 -7.04
CA LYS A 59 -2.93 7.41 -5.76
C LYS A 59 -1.79 8.03 -4.94
N LYS A 60 -0.64 7.36 -4.88
CA LYS A 60 0.54 7.86 -4.15
C LYS A 60 1.11 9.13 -4.80
N VAL A 61 1.51 9.04 -6.07
CA VAL A 61 2.28 10.09 -6.75
C VAL A 61 1.41 11.29 -7.14
N VAL A 62 0.16 11.04 -7.55
CA VAL A 62 -0.70 12.11 -8.07
C VAL A 62 -1.62 12.68 -7.00
N LEU A 63 -2.14 11.87 -6.07
CA LEU A 63 -3.02 12.39 -5.03
C LEU A 63 -2.22 12.75 -3.78
N ALA A 64 -1.55 11.78 -3.17
CA ALA A 64 -0.93 11.99 -1.86
C ALA A 64 0.21 13.01 -1.90
N ASP A 65 1.13 12.90 -2.87
CA ASP A 65 2.27 13.82 -2.96
C ASP A 65 1.84 15.25 -3.33
N ASN A 66 0.77 15.44 -4.12
CA ASN A 66 0.23 16.78 -4.39
C ASN A 66 -0.46 17.39 -3.17
N VAL A 67 -1.21 16.58 -2.41
CA VAL A 67 -1.85 17.06 -1.17
C VAL A 67 -0.78 17.39 -0.11
N ALA A 68 0.34 16.69 -0.10
CA ALA A 68 1.47 16.98 0.78
C ALA A 68 2.06 18.38 0.56
N LEU A 69 1.99 18.92 -0.67
CA LEU A 69 2.43 20.30 -0.96
C LEU A 69 1.59 21.36 -0.24
N VAL A 70 0.34 21.04 0.09
CA VAL A 70 -0.56 21.93 0.85
C VAL A 70 -0.37 21.74 2.36
N ALA A 71 -0.24 20.48 2.83
CA ALA A 71 -0.08 20.18 4.25
C ALA A 71 1.28 20.66 4.80
N THR A 72 2.37 20.37 4.09
CA THR A 72 3.75 20.55 4.59
C THR A 72 4.07 21.98 5.03
N PRO A 73 3.72 23.04 4.27
CA PRO A 73 4.00 24.42 4.67
C PRO A 73 3.28 24.84 5.96
N VAL A 74 2.04 24.37 6.18
CA VAL A 74 1.25 24.69 7.37
C VAL A 74 1.95 24.12 8.61
N PHE A 75 2.33 22.84 8.59
CA PHE A 75 3.02 22.21 9.71
C PHE A 75 4.45 22.75 9.91
N ALA A 76 5.16 23.10 8.84
CA ALA A 76 6.48 23.71 8.94
C ALA A 76 6.43 25.08 9.64
N ARG A 77 5.42 25.91 9.34
CA ARG A 77 5.19 27.19 10.03
C ARG A 77 4.83 26.98 11.50
N ALA A 78 4.02 25.95 11.81
CA ALA A 78 3.71 25.57 13.18
C ALA A 78 4.97 25.24 13.98
N ALA A 79 5.84 24.40 13.40
CA ALA A 79 7.06 23.91 14.05
C ALA A 79 8.09 25.04 14.28
N ALA A 80 8.09 26.07 13.42
CA ALA A 80 8.92 27.25 13.58
C ALA A 80 8.40 28.24 14.65
N GLY A 81 7.29 27.92 15.32
CA GLY A 81 6.66 28.80 16.32
C GLY A 81 5.88 29.97 15.72
N GLY A 82 5.55 29.90 14.42
CA GLY A 82 4.73 30.91 13.77
C GLY A 82 3.25 30.76 14.11
N GLU A 83 2.51 31.87 14.10
CA GLU A 83 1.05 31.83 14.22
C GLU A 83 0.42 31.22 12.95
N ILE A 84 -0.57 30.34 13.16
CA ILE A 84 -1.37 29.73 12.11
C ILE A 84 -2.79 30.25 12.23
N GLY A 85 -3.31 30.82 11.15
CA GLY A 85 -4.70 31.28 11.09
C GLY A 85 -5.68 30.10 11.21
N PHE A 86 -6.90 30.38 11.68
CA PHE A 86 -7.93 29.34 11.83
C PHE A 86 -8.15 28.56 10.52
N PHE A 87 -8.28 29.25 9.38
CA PHE A 87 -8.49 28.61 8.07
C PHE A 87 -7.29 27.78 7.62
N ASP A 88 -6.07 28.32 7.75
CA ASP A 88 -4.83 27.60 7.41
C ASP A 88 -4.67 26.32 8.24
N ALA A 89 -5.04 26.36 9.53
CA ALA A 89 -4.98 25.19 10.41
C ALA A 89 -5.96 24.08 9.96
N TRP A 90 -7.19 24.45 9.59
CA TRP A 90 -8.17 23.50 9.06
C TRP A 90 -7.75 22.92 7.71
N GLU A 91 -7.23 23.75 6.81
CA GLU A 91 -6.73 23.31 5.52
C GLU A 91 -5.56 22.33 5.68
N GLY A 92 -4.56 22.68 6.52
CA GLY A 92 -3.43 21.80 6.79
C GLY A 92 -3.84 20.46 7.41
N MET A 93 -4.80 20.47 8.35
CA MET A 93 -5.34 19.25 8.96
C MET A 93 -6.03 18.34 7.94
N LEU A 94 -6.91 18.90 7.11
CA LEU A 94 -7.65 18.15 6.10
C LEU A 94 -6.69 17.62 5.03
N ALA A 95 -5.79 18.46 4.53
CA ALA A 95 -4.76 18.06 3.57
C ALA A 95 -3.92 16.90 4.13
N TYR A 96 -3.42 16.99 5.36
CA TYR A 96 -2.65 15.92 5.97
C TYR A 96 -3.45 14.61 6.12
N THR A 97 -4.73 14.71 6.47
CA THR A 97 -5.62 13.55 6.56
C THR A 97 -5.79 12.86 5.21
N PHE A 98 -6.00 13.62 4.14
CA PHE A 98 -6.10 13.07 2.78
C PHE A 98 -4.78 12.50 2.29
N GLN A 99 -3.66 13.18 2.54
CA GLN A 99 -2.32 12.67 2.23
C GLN A 99 -2.11 11.29 2.86
N LEU A 100 -2.40 11.17 4.17
CA LEU A 100 -2.24 9.92 4.91
C LEU A 100 -3.13 8.81 4.33
N TYR A 101 -4.39 9.12 4.01
CA TYR A 101 -5.32 8.17 3.41
C TYR A 101 -4.84 7.67 2.04
N PHE A 102 -4.45 8.58 1.14
CA PHE A 102 -4.01 8.21 -0.21
C PHE A 102 -2.67 7.48 -0.20
N ASP A 103 -1.78 7.79 0.75
CA ASP A 103 -0.56 7.01 0.98
C ASP A 103 -0.88 5.56 1.35
N PHE A 104 -1.66 5.35 2.41
CA PHE A 104 -1.98 4.00 2.86
C PHE A 104 -2.80 3.20 1.85
N SER A 105 -3.77 3.84 1.19
CA SER A 105 -4.57 3.24 0.12
C SER A 105 -3.67 2.88 -1.08
N GLY A 106 -2.79 3.79 -1.50
CA GLY A 106 -1.86 3.57 -2.61
C GLY A 106 -0.88 2.42 -2.34
N TYR A 107 -0.28 2.37 -1.14
CA TYR A 107 0.61 1.26 -0.74
C TYR A 107 -0.13 -0.08 -0.69
N SER A 108 -1.37 -0.08 -0.19
CA SER A 108 -2.20 -1.30 -0.14
C SER A 108 -2.51 -1.82 -1.53
N ASP A 109 -2.85 -0.94 -2.48
CA ASP A 109 -3.14 -1.33 -3.86
C ASP A 109 -1.87 -1.84 -4.57
N MET A 110 -0.73 -1.17 -4.39
CA MET A 110 0.56 -1.64 -4.91
C MET A 110 0.91 -3.03 -4.36
N ALA A 111 0.66 -3.29 -3.08
CA ALA A 111 0.86 -4.59 -2.45
C ALA A 111 -0.01 -5.69 -3.06
N ILE A 112 -1.30 -5.40 -3.26
CA ILE A 112 -2.26 -6.33 -3.87
C ILE A 112 -1.89 -6.61 -5.32
N GLY A 113 -1.51 -5.58 -6.07
CA GLY A 113 -1.05 -5.69 -7.46
C GLY A 113 0.18 -6.58 -7.59
N ALA A 114 1.20 -6.35 -6.76
CA ALA A 114 2.41 -7.17 -6.71
C ALA A 114 2.09 -8.63 -6.35
N ALA A 115 1.29 -8.87 -5.31
CA ALA A 115 0.85 -10.22 -4.95
C ALA A 115 0.13 -10.94 -6.09
N ARG A 116 -0.74 -10.22 -6.80
CA ARG A 116 -1.50 -10.77 -7.92
C ARG A 116 -0.60 -11.21 -9.08
N ILE A 117 0.48 -10.48 -9.36
CA ILE A 117 1.49 -10.86 -10.37
C ILE A 117 2.09 -12.23 -10.06
N PHE A 118 2.34 -12.52 -8.77
CA PHE A 118 2.83 -13.82 -8.30
C PHE A 118 1.73 -14.88 -8.14
N GLY A 119 0.49 -14.58 -8.54
CA GLY A 119 -0.65 -15.49 -8.43
C GLY A 119 -1.27 -15.56 -7.03
N ILE A 120 -0.83 -14.71 -6.10
CA ILE A 120 -1.34 -14.64 -4.73
C ILE A 120 -2.48 -13.63 -4.67
N LYS A 121 -3.63 -14.02 -4.11
CA LYS A 121 -4.74 -13.08 -3.87
C LYS A 121 -4.70 -12.62 -2.42
N LEU A 122 -4.40 -11.34 -2.22
CA LEU A 122 -4.50 -10.68 -0.91
C LEU A 122 -5.89 -10.05 -0.74
N PRO A 123 -6.42 -9.98 0.50
CA PRO A 123 -7.65 -9.25 0.78
C PRO A 123 -7.46 -7.73 0.59
N LEU A 124 -8.53 -7.05 0.18
CA LEU A 124 -8.55 -5.59 0.04
C LEU A 124 -8.54 -4.92 1.41
N ASN A 125 -7.66 -3.93 1.62
CA ASN A 125 -7.54 -3.19 2.87
C ASN A 125 -8.42 -1.93 2.91
N PHE A 126 -8.72 -1.34 1.75
CA PHE A 126 -9.52 -0.13 1.61
C PHE A 126 -10.57 -0.30 0.50
N HIS A 127 -11.78 0.23 0.74
CA HIS A 127 -12.82 0.38 -0.26
C HIS A 127 -12.81 1.84 -0.74
N SER A 128 -12.02 2.14 -1.77
CA SER A 128 -11.76 3.48 -2.29
C SER A 128 -12.09 3.58 -3.78
#